data_AF-A0A0N0SLM8-F1
#
_entry.id   AF-A0A0N0SLM8-F1
#
_cell.length_a   1.000
_cell.length_b   1.000
_cell.length_c   1.000
_cell.angle_alpha   90.00
_cell.angle_beta   90.00
_cell.angle_gamma   90.00
#
_symmetry.space_group_name_H-M   'P 1'
#
loop_
_entity.id
_entity.type
_entity.pdbx_description
1 polymer ?
#
loop_
_entity_poly.entity_id
_entity_poly.type
_entity_poly.pdbx_seq_one_letter_code
_entity_poly.pdbx_strand_id
1 'polypeptide(L)'
;MRVLPPARHGDLFDTDIGGTVVLIDGVYHQSPALRHKEILAAMGRGVRVIGAASIGALRAAELAPLGMLGVGAVYAAYARGDIEGDDEVAVGQCPDGDWDALTCPLVNLRYTLGLARSAGVLDGTRAAVLLAALREVYYPERTWPAVRAVCRRQGETGFVGWLDEQRGRDRYFGDLKRADALAALRAALDPAPVKRRAVVEPWVWQTTYFRRWSNAAACERVDGMLLSTEDRIVYQQVFDPAFGERWTSYLEHLSRRPVDGRPGLPLAARLARVTGGDLPADRVFHPPLDLRDAHAVALLLAGESAQDRQAVARYGAALERARRSRPGFSTPAVRDEVTRDVLLRVWACTEAEFDAQASARGLVGGARAVAAAKRLVPGFLEEIDTTREAAHAGW
;
A
#
# COMPACT_ATOMS: atom_id res chain seq x y z
N MET A 1 -8.97 -16.59 14.19
CA MET A 1 -7.78 -15.77 13.88
C MET A 1 -7.32 -16.14 12.47
N ARG A 2 -7.09 -15.15 11.60
CA ARG A 2 -6.55 -15.36 10.25
C ARG A 2 -5.09 -14.87 10.24
N VAL A 3 -4.15 -15.73 9.88
CA VAL A 3 -2.73 -15.36 9.72
C VAL A 3 -2.49 -14.96 8.28
N LEU A 4 -1.81 -13.84 8.08
CA LEU A 4 -1.47 -13.26 6.78
C LEU A 4 0.07 -13.21 6.64
N PRO A 5 0.61 -13.13 5.42
CA PRO A 5 2.04 -12.88 5.20
C PRO A 5 2.50 -11.57 5.85
N PRO A 6 3.83 -11.31 5.92
CA PRO A 6 4.35 -10.01 6.34
C PRO A 6 3.67 -8.86 5.57
N ALA A 7 3.26 -7.82 6.31
CA ALA A 7 2.46 -6.74 5.74
C ALA A 7 3.23 -5.94 4.68
N ARG A 8 2.58 -5.67 3.56
CA ARG A 8 3.08 -4.80 2.49
C ARG A 8 2.17 -3.59 2.30
N HIS A 9 2.68 -2.57 1.60
CA HIS A 9 1.87 -1.46 1.14
C HIS A 9 0.64 -1.96 0.36
N GLY A 10 -0.54 -1.47 0.72
CA GLY A 10 -1.82 -1.88 0.13
C GLY A 10 -2.68 -2.73 1.06
N ASP A 11 -2.06 -3.58 1.90
CA ASP A 11 -2.79 -4.61 2.65
C ASP A 11 -3.80 -4.03 3.64
N LEU A 12 -3.49 -2.87 4.24
CA LEU A 12 -4.40 -2.22 5.18
C LEU A 12 -5.49 -1.38 4.51
N PHE A 13 -5.55 -1.28 3.19
CA PHE A 13 -6.69 -0.66 2.50
C PHE A 13 -7.87 -1.60 2.30
N ASP A 14 -7.67 -2.92 2.43
CA ASP A 14 -8.72 -3.93 2.31
C ASP A 14 -9.91 -3.59 3.24
N THR A 15 -11.11 -3.50 2.65
CA THR A 15 -12.36 -3.17 3.35
C THR A 15 -12.92 -4.35 4.13
N ASP A 16 -12.49 -5.58 3.84
CA ASP A 16 -12.87 -6.78 4.59
C ASP A 16 -12.16 -6.87 5.95
N ILE A 17 -11.14 -6.02 6.18
CA ILE A 17 -10.47 -5.92 7.48
C ILE A 17 -11.38 -5.21 8.48
N GLY A 18 -11.93 -5.99 9.41
CA GLY A 18 -12.73 -5.51 10.53
C GLY A 18 -12.22 -5.99 11.90
N GLY A 19 -12.67 -5.34 12.97
CA GLY A 19 -12.36 -5.74 14.34
C GLY A 19 -10.95 -5.36 14.77
N THR A 20 -10.02 -6.33 14.78
CA THR A 20 -8.64 -6.15 15.29
C THR A 20 -7.59 -6.65 14.30
N VAL A 21 -6.59 -5.82 14.04
CA VAL A 21 -5.37 -6.14 13.31
C VAL A 21 -4.20 -6.17 14.27
N VAL A 22 -3.42 -7.26 14.23
CA VAL A 22 -2.14 -7.36 14.92
C VAL A 22 -1.04 -7.30 13.86
N LEU A 23 -0.33 -6.16 13.82
CA LEU A 23 0.77 -5.92 12.91
C LEU A 23 2.09 -6.33 13.58
N ILE A 24 2.77 -7.31 12.99
CA ILE A 24 4.05 -7.83 13.47
C ILE A 24 5.17 -7.50 12.48
N ASP A 25 5.26 -8.29 11.40
CA ASP A 25 6.28 -8.16 10.39
C ASP A 25 5.78 -7.42 9.15
N GLY A 26 6.72 -6.86 8.40
CA GLY A 26 6.46 -6.24 7.10
C GLY A 26 7.49 -6.65 6.06
N VAL A 27 7.12 -6.56 4.80
CA VAL A 27 8.05 -6.78 3.68
C VAL A 27 9.05 -5.63 3.63
N TYR A 28 10.33 -5.95 3.50
CA TYR A 28 11.44 -5.00 3.43
C TYR A 28 12.25 -5.22 2.15
N HIS A 29 12.70 -4.15 1.49
CA HIS A 29 13.36 -4.11 0.16
C HIS A 29 12.57 -4.60 -1.06
N GLN A 30 11.86 -5.72 -0.97
CA GLN A 30 11.19 -6.37 -2.11
C GLN A 30 9.89 -5.67 -2.51
N SER A 31 9.34 -4.84 -1.62
CA SER A 31 8.13 -4.05 -1.86
C SER A 31 8.16 -2.80 -0.97
N PRO A 32 7.42 -1.74 -1.33
CA PRO A 32 7.25 -0.60 -0.46
C PRO A 32 6.69 -1.05 0.90
N ALA A 33 7.35 -0.62 1.98
CA ALA A 33 6.91 -0.90 3.33
C ALA A 33 5.55 -0.25 3.63
N LEU A 34 4.84 -0.82 4.60
CA LEU A 34 3.59 -0.30 5.10
C LEU A 34 3.73 1.15 5.57
N ARG A 35 2.78 2.01 5.15
CA ARG A 35 2.82 3.45 5.40
C ARG A 35 1.89 3.84 6.55
N HIS A 36 2.27 4.85 7.31
CA HIS A 36 1.47 5.40 8.42
C HIS A 36 0.03 5.70 8.04
N LYS A 37 -0.19 6.26 6.85
CA LYS A 37 -1.51 6.68 6.39
C LYS A 37 -2.48 5.52 6.14
N GLU A 38 -1.97 4.33 5.86
CA GLU A 38 -2.80 3.13 5.69
C GLU A 38 -3.30 2.64 7.05
N ILE A 39 -2.42 2.67 8.04
CA ILE A 39 -2.77 2.37 9.44
C ILE A 39 -3.80 3.38 9.95
N LEU A 40 -3.58 4.67 9.71
CA LEU A 40 -4.55 5.73 10.05
C LEU A 40 -5.89 5.52 9.36
N ALA A 41 -5.90 5.10 8.09
CA ALA A 41 -7.13 4.81 7.36
C ALA A 41 -7.86 3.56 7.91
N ALA A 42 -7.15 2.53 8.35
CA ALA A 42 -7.75 1.39 9.05
C ALA A 42 -8.35 1.81 10.40
N MET A 43 -7.59 2.53 11.23
CA MET A 43 -8.08 3.02 12.52
C MET A 43 -9.27 3.98 12.36
N GLY A 44 -9.27 4.83 11.33
CA GLY A 44 -10.39 5.73 11.01
C GLY A 44 -11.67 5.00 10.61
N ARG A 45 -11.58 3.74 10.14
CA ARG A 45 -12.73 2.85 9.91
C ARG A 45 -13.18 2.11 11.19
N GLY A 46 -12.55 2.39 12.33
CA GLY A 46 -12.85 1.74 13.60
C GLY A 46 -12.10 0.43 13.85
N VAL A 47 -11.10 0.09 13.01
CA VAL A 47 -10.26 -1.09 13.23
C VAL A 47 -9.31 -0.84 14.40
N ARG A 48 -9.29 -1.75 15.38
CA ARG A 48 -8.28 -1.78 16.45
C ARG A 48 -6.97 -2.25 15.85
N VAL A 49 -5.93 -1.41 15.83
CA VAL A 49 -4.61 -1.82 15.36
C VAL A 49 -3.65 -1.95 16.53
N ILE A 50 -3.09 -3.13 16.70
CA ILE A 50 -2.04 -3.45 17.67
C ILE A 50 -0.74 -3.68 16.91
N GLY A 51 0.32 -2.97 17.24
CA GLY A 51 1.66 -3.21 16.71
C GLY A 51 2.58 -3.79 17.76
N ALA A 52 3.34 -4.81 17.40
CA ALA A 52 4.35 -5.42 18.26
C ALA A 52 5.44 -6.09 17.43
N ALA A 53 6.66 -6.12 17.95
CA ALA A 53 7.84 -6.56 17.23
C ALA A 53 8.03 -5.91 15.85
N SER A 54 9.21 -6.08 15.27
CA SER A 54 9.56 -5.60 13.93
C SER A 54 9.02 -4.19 13.55
N ILE A 55 8.46 -4.06 12.35
CA ILE A 55 7.83 -2.82 11.88
C ILE A 55 6.52 -2.50 12.62
N GLY A 56 5.85 -3.51 13.17
CA GLY A 56 4.65 -3.31 13.99
C GLY A 56 4.92 -2.46 15.22
N ALA A 57 5.97 -2.79 15.96
CA ALA A 57 6.43 -2.03 17.13
C ALA A 57 6.86 -0.61 16.75
N LEU A 58 7.65 -0.45 15.69
CA LEU A 58 8.08 0.86 15.19
C LEU A 58 6.86 1.74 14.85
N ARG A 59 5.94 1.23 14.04
CA ARG A 59 4.72 1.96 13.64
C ARG A 59 3.82 2.26 14.84
N ALA A 60 3.72 1.34 15.81
CA ALA A 60 2.99 1.61 17.04
C ALA A 60 3.62 2.73 17.87
N ALA A 61 4.95 2.81 17.96
CA ALA A 61 5.64 3.90 18.66
C ALA A 61 5.32 5.26 18.02
N GLU A 62 5.38 5.33 16.69
CA GLU A 62 5.10 6.56 15.92
C GLU A 62 3.61 6.96 15.97
N LEU A 63 2.70 5.99 15.99
CA LEU A 63 1.24 6.21 15.90
C LEU A 63 0.51 6.07 17.24
N ALA A 64 1.21 5.81 18.34
CA ALA A 64 0.62 5.73 19.68
C ALA A 64 -0.13 7.02 20.09
N PRO A 65 0.38 8.24 19.78
CA PRO A 65 -0.37 9.48 20.03
C PRO A 65 -1.68 9.55 19.24
N LEU A 66 -1.78 8.83 18.11
CA LEU A 66 -2.91 8.81 17.19
C LEU A 66 -3.84 7.59 17.37
N GLY A 67 -3.59 6.77 18.41
CA GLY A 67 -4.48 5.70 18.85
C GLY A 67 -4.05 4.26 18.51
N MET A 68 -2.92 4.06 17.81
CA MET A 68 -2.39 2.71 17.61
C MET A 68 -1.89 2.13 18.94
N LEU A 69 -2.20 0.86 19.21
CA LEU A 69 -1.79 0.19 20.45
C LEU A 69 -0.42 -0.46 20.26
N GLY A 70 0.54 -0.15 21.12
CA GLY A 70 1.83 -0.83 21.12
C GLY A 70 1.93 -1.89 22.21
N VAL A 71 2.50 -3.05 21.89
CA VAL A 71 2.73 -4.13 22.85
C VAL A 71 4.16 -4.64 22.75
N GLY A 72 4.76 -4.95 23.89
CA GLY A 72 6.07 -5.60 23.96
C GLY A 72 7.24 -4.66 24.21
N ALA A 73 8.40 -5.26 24.44
CA ALA A 73 9.63 -4.56 24.79
C ALA A 73 10.21 -3.76 23.62
N VAL A 74 10.09 -4.26 22.38
CA VAL A 74 10.56 -3.56 21.18
C VAL A 74 9.77 -2.28 20.98
N TYR A 75 8.43 -2.34 21.11
CA TYR A 75 7.60 -1.13 21.08
C TYR A 75 8.01 -0.15 22.17
N ALA A 76 8.15 -0.63 23.41
CA ALA A 76 8.47 0.22 24.54
C ALA A 76 9.86 0.88 24.40
N ALA A 77 10.82 0.20 23.78
CA ALA A 77 12.14 0.74 23.49
C ALA A 77 12.07 1.87 22.45
N TYR A 78 11.34 1.69 21.34
CA TYR A 78 11.11 2.78 20.37
C TYR A 78 10.33 3.95 20.98
N ALA A 79 9.27 3.67 21.75
CA ALA A 79 8.43 4.71 22.35
C ALA A 79 9.20 5.58 23.37
N ARG A 80 10.24 5.04 24.00
CA ARG A 80 11.14 5.78 24.90
C ARG A 80 12.35 6.42 24.20
N GLY A 81 12.59 6.11 22.93
CA GLY A 81 13.82 6.52 22.22
C GLY A 81 15.07 5.73 22.64
N ASP A 82 14.92 4.58 23.30
CA ASP A 82 16.06 3.72 23.64
C ASP A 82 16.71 3.11 22.37
N ILE A 83 15.89 2.97 21.32
CA ILE A 83 16.28 2.56 19.98
C ILE A 83 15.55 3.43 18.95
N GLU A 84 16.21 3.73 17.82
CA GLU A 84 15.66 4.60 16.76
C GLU A 84 15.94 4.08 15.34
N GLY A 85 16.90 3.16 15.18
CA GLY A 85 17.33 2.68 13.86
C GLY A 85 16.35 1.68 13.23
N ASP A 86 16.28 1.66 11.90
CA ASP A 86 15.55 0.62 11.15
C ASP A 86 16.25 -0.75 11.24
N ASP A 87 17.58 -0.75 11.38
CA ASP A 87 18.41 -1.95 11.51
C ASP A 87 18.19 -2.72 12.84
N GLU A 88 17.52 -2.07 13.79
CA GLU A 88 17.09 -2.67 15.04
C GLU A 88 16.09 -3.79 14.79
N VAL A 89 15.23 -3.64 13.77
CA VAL A 89 14.17 -4.58 13.44
C VAL A 89 14.31 -5.24 12.07
N ALA A 90 15.15 -4.69 11.19
CA ALA A 90 15.36 -5.21 9.85
C ALA A 90 16.04 -6.58 9.84
N VAL A 91 15.59 -7.43 8.90
CA VAL A 91 16.14 -8.77 8.64
C VAL A 91 16.21 -9.00 7.14
N GLY A 92 17.17 -9.84 6.71
CA GLY A 92 17.12 -10.42 5.36
C GLY A 92 15.93 -11.38 5.27
N GLN A 93 15.09 -11.21 4.25
CA GLN A 93 13.91 -12.04 3.97
C GLN A 93 14.20 -13.00 2.83
N CYS A 94 13.69 -14.23 2.93
CA CYS A 94 13.78 -15.21 1.85
C CYS A 94 13.04 -14.68 0.60
N PRO A 95 13.63 -14.77 -0.60
CA PRO A 95 12.97 -14.31 -1.83
C PRO A 95 11.87 -15.27 -2.31
N ASP A 96 11.90 -16.52 -1.89
CA ASP A 96 11.07 -17.60 -2.46
C ASP A 96 9.68 -17.73 -1.82
N GLY A 97 9.30 -16.75 -0.97
CA GLY A 97 7.98 -16.68 -0.34
C GLY A 97 7.90 -17.32 1.04
N ASP A 98 8.96 -17.99 1.51
CA ASP A 98 9.09 -18.38 2.91
C ASP A 98 9.26 -17.13 3.78
N TRP A 99 8.49 -17.03 4.87
CA TRP A 99 8.50 -15.84 5.75
C TRP A 99 9.62 -15.86 6.79
N ASP A 100 10.58 -16.77 6.63
CA ASP A 100 11.68 -16.94 7.56
C ASP A 100 12.70 -15.79 7.46
N ALA A 101 13.10 -15.28 8.63
CA ALA A 101 14.20 -14.35 8.74
C ALA A 101 15.53 -15.09 8.52
N LEU A 102 16.30 -14.66 7.53
CA LEU A 102 17.63 -15.20 7.21
C LEU A 102 18.72 -14.62 8.13
N THR A 103 18.47 -13.45 8.72
CA THR A 103 19.42 -12.75 9.59
C THR A 103 18.81 -12.33 10.92
N CYS A 104 19.69 -11.92 11.85
CA CYS A 104 19.33 -11.53 13.20
C CYS A 104 19.10 -10.01 13.27
N PRO A 105 17.95 -9.56 13.79
CA PRO A 105 17.73 -8.13 14.06
C PRO A 105 18.51 -7.70 15.30
N LEU A 106 18.91 -6.42 15.38
CA LEU A 106 19.77 -5.93 16.47
C LEU A 106 19.06 -6.01 17.83
N VAL A 107 17.74 -5.84 17.89
CA VAL A 107 16.96 -5.96 19.14
C VAL A 107 17.08 -7.35 19.77
N ASN A 108 17.13 -8.41 18.97
CA ASN A 108 17.32 -9.76 19.49
C ASN A 108 18.73 -9.95 20.05
N LEU A 109 19.75 -9.35 19.41
CA LEU A 109 21.13 -9.39 19.92
C LEU A 109 21.27 -8.59 21.22
N ARG A 110 20.70 -7.37 21.28
CA ARG A 110 20.64 -6.54 22.49
C ARG A 110 19.99 -7.29 23.65
N TYR A 111 18.85 -7.93 23.38
CA TYR A 111 18.14 -8.75 24.37
C TYR A 111 18.99 -9.92 24.86
N THR A 112 19.61 -10.66 23.93
CA THR A 112 20.50 -11.79 24.22
C THR A 112 21.70 -11.38 25.07
N LEU A 113 22.31 -10.23 24.79
CA LEU A 113 23.40 -9.68 25.61
C LEU A 113 22.91 -9.30 27.01
N GLY A 114 21.68 -8.79 27.14
CA GLY A 114 21.05 -8.55 28.44
C GLY A 114 20.85 -9.84 29.26
N LEU A 115 20.45 -10.93 28.60
CA LEU A 115 20.34 -12.24 29.24
C LEU A 115 21.72 -12.75 29.69
N ALA A 116 22.75 -12.61 28.84
CA ALA A 116 24.12 -13.00 29.18
C ALA A 116 24.67 -12.21 30.38
N ARG A 117 24.36 -10.92 30.47
CA ARG A 117 24.68 -10.10 31.64
C ARG A 117 23.99 -10.58 32.90
N SER A 118 22.71 -10.90 32.80
CA SER A 118 21.92 -11.41 33.93
C SER A 118 22.44 -12.77 34.41
N ALA A 119 23.02 -13.57 33.51
CA ALA A 119 23.67 -14.83 33.81
C ALA A 119 25.15 -14.71 34.25
N GLY A 120 25.70 -13.48 34.34
CA GLY A 120 27.10 -13.23 34.73
C GLY A 120 28.15 -13.63 33.69
N VAL A 121 27.74 -13.93 32.45
CA VAL A 121 28.66 -14.32 31.35
C VAL A 121 29.40 -13.10 30.80
N LEU A 122 28.70 -11.96 30.77
CA LEU A 122 29.22 -10.66 30.35
C LEU A 122 28.99 -9.62 31.45
N ASP A 123 29.91 -8.67 31.59
CA ASP A 123 29.62 -7.44 32.32
C ASP A 123 29.03 -6.37 31.38
N GLY A 124 28.68 -5.21 31.93
CA GLY A 124 28.09 -4.11 31.15
C GLY A 124 29.01 -3.54 30.09
N THR A 125 30.30 -3.43 30.37
CA THR A 125 31.30 -2.86 29.46
C THR A 125 31.51 -3.78 28.27
N ARG A 126 31.73 -5.07 28.52
CA ARG A 126 31.90 -6.10 27.48
C ARG A 126 30.68 -6.22 26.58
N ALA A 127 29.47 -6.21 27.17
CA ALA A 127 28.24 -6.23 26.39
C ALA A 127 28.07 -5.00 25.50
N ALA A 128 28.44 -3.81 25.97
CA ALA A 128 28.35 -2.58 25.18
C ALA A 128 29.33 -2.58 24.00
N VAL A 129 30.59 -2.98 24.23
CA VAL A 129 31.60 -3.13 23.16
C VAL A 129 31.13 -4.14 22.11
N LEU A 130 30.63 -5.29 22.55
CA LEU A 130 30.16 -6.32 21.65
C LEU A 130 28.93 -5.89 20.85
N LEU A 131 27.97 -5.20 21.48
CA LEU A 131 26.80 -4.67 20.78
C LEU A 131 27.19 -3.66 19.70
N ALA A 132 28.13 -2.76 19.99
CA ALA A 132 28.65 -1.81 19.01
C ALA A 132 29.27 -2.55 17.81
N ALA A 133 30.11 -3.56 18.05
CA ALA A 133 30.71 -4.35 16.98
C ALA A 133 29.69 -5.15 16.15
N LEU A 134 28.62 -5.64 16.77
CA LEU A 134 27.54 -6.36 16.07
C LEU A 134 26.66 -5.43 15.24
N ARG A 135 26.48 -4.18 15.69
CA ARG A 135 25.74 -3.15 14.96
C ARG A 135 26.38 -2.81 13.62
N GLU A 136 27.72 -2.78 13.56
CA GLU A 136 28.49 -2.52 12.33
C GLU A 136 28.29 -3.59 11.25
N VAL A 137 27.79 -4.78 11.60
CA VAL A 137 27.42 -5.78 10.60
C VAL A 137 26.11 -5.36 9.95
N TYR A 138 26.20 -5.03 8.65
CA TYR A 138 25.03 -4.69 7.83
C TYR A 138 23.96 -5.77 7.96
N TYR A 139 22.71 -5.37 8.21
CA TYR A 139 21.67 -6.28 8.69
C TYR A 139 21.36 -7.47 7.73
N PRO A 140 21.48 -7.40 6.38
CA PRO A 140 21.33 -8.56 5.49
C PRO A 140 22.48 -9.58 5.59
N GLU A 141 23.60 -9.20 6.22
CA GLU A 141 24.76 -10.05 6.43
C GLU A 141 24.84 -10.57 7.88
N ARG A 142 23.98 -10.06 8.78
CA ARG A 142 23.98 -10.34 10.22
C ARG A 142 23.42 -11.73 10.57
N THR A 143 24.03 -12.76 10.00
CA THR A 143 23.70 -14.17 10.25
C THR A 143 24.30 -14.65 11.58
N TRP A 144 23.81 -15.75 12.15
CA TRP A 144 24.40 -16.34 13.36
C TRP A 144 25.90 -16.69 13.20
N PRO A 145 26.38 -17.25 12.06
CA PRO A 145 27.81 -17.38 11.79
C PRO A 145 28.57 -16.05 11.86
N ALA A 146 28.04 -14.97 11.27
CA ALA A 146 28.67 -13.65 11.32
C ALA A 146 28.72 -13.09 12.76
N VAL A 147 27.62 -13.22 13.50
CA VAL A 147 27.53 -12.84 14.93
C VAL A 147 28.61 -13.57 15.73
N ARG A 148 28.74 -14.89 15.58
CA ARG A 148 29.79 -15.68 16.26
C ARG A 148 31.20 -15.23 15.87
N ALA A 149 31.44 -14.94 14.60
CA ALA A 149 32.73 -14.45 14.13
C ALA A 149 33.11 -13.10 14.76
N VAL A 150 32.16 -12.17 14.86
CA VAL A 150 32.35 -10.89 15.57
C VAL A 150 32.68 -11.12 17.04
N CYS A 151 31.90 -11.95 17.73
CA CYS A 151 32.13 -12.25 19.15
C CYS A 151 33.54 -12.81 19.39
N ARG A 152 33.99 -13.77 18.55
CA ARG A 152 35.34 -14.35 18.65
C ARG A 152 36.44 -13.31 18.41
N ARG A 153 36.26 -12.40 17.43
CA ARG A 153 37.23 -11.31 17.17
C ARG A 153 37.33 -10.33 18.34
N GLN A 154 36.25 -10.13 19.09
CA GLN A 154 36.24 -9.31 20.31
C GLN A 154 36.75 -10.07 21.55
N GLY A 155 37.23 -11.31 21.40
CA GLY A 155 37.70 -12.15 22.52
C GLY A 155 36.58 -12.81 23.33
N GLU A 156 35.32 -12.70 22.91
CA GLU A 156 34.14 -13.14 23.66
C GLU A 156 33.78 -14.61 23.37
N THR A 157 34.75 -15.51 23.47
CA THR A 157 34.56 -16.95 23.21
C THR A 157 33.67 -17.63 24.25
N GLY A 158 33.75 -17.22 25.51
CA GLY A 158 32.88 -17.71 26.59
C GLY A 158 31.41 -17.39 26.35
N PHE A 159 31.12 -16.19 25.84
CA PHE A 159 29.76 -15.82 25.43
C PHE A 159 29.26 -16.66 24.26
N VAL A 160 30.10 -16.94 23.27
CA VAL A 160 29.74 -17.82 22.13
C VAL A 160 29.38 -19.22 22.61
N GLY A 161 30.19 -19.82 23.49
CA GLY A 161 29.91 -21.14 24.04
C GLY A 161 28.58 -21.18 24.81
N TRP A 162 28.35 -20.19 25.67
CA TRP A 162 27.08 -20.06 26.39
C TRP A 162 25.89 -19.89 25.44
N LEU A 163 26.01 -19.03 24.42
CA LEU A 163 24.94 -18.79 23.45
C LEU A 163 24.58 -20.07 22.68
N ASP A 164 25.58 -20.80 22.18
CA ASP A 164 25.36 -22.05 21.45
C ASP A 164 24.71 -23.11 22.37
N GLU A 165 25.09 -23.18 23.64
CA GLU A 165 24.48 -24.06 24.64
C GLU A 165 23.00 -23.71 24.90
N GLN A 166 22.67 -22.43 25.12
CA GLN A 166 21.29 -21.99 25.32
C GLN A 166 20.43 -22.25 24.08
N ARG A 167 20.95 -21.94 22.89
CA ARG A 167 20.22 -22.17 21.63
C ARG A 167 20.09 -23.64 21.25
N GLY A 168 20.99 -24.49 21.74
CA GLY A 168 20.86 -25.95 21.65
C GLY A 168 19.72 -26.50 22.51
N ARG A 169 19.40 -25.85 23.64
CA ARG A 169 18.25 -26.20 24.49
C ARG A 169 16.94 -25.61 23.99
N ASP A 170 16.95 -24.37 23.54
CA ASP A 170 15.80 -23.66 22.98
C ASP A 170 16.20 -22.91 21.71
N ARG A 171 15.70 -23.36 20.56
CA ARG A 171 15.96 -22.73 19.25
C ARG A 171 15.54 -21.25 19.22
N TYR A 172 14.56 -20.85 20.03
CA TYR A 172 14.03 -19.49 20.12
C TYR A 172 14.69 -18.65 21.23
N PHE A 173 15.73 -19.16 21.89
CA PHE A 173 16.46 -18.40 22.89
C PHE A 173 16.98 -17.08 22.31
N GLY A 174 16.67 -15.98 23.00
CA GLY A 174 17.04 -14.62 22.57
C GLY A 174 16.10 -13.99 21.54
N ASP A 175 14.99 -14.66 21.15
CA ASP A 175 14.05 -14.12 20.18
C ASP A 175 13.00 -13.19 20.83
N LEU A 176 13.41 -11.95 21.06
CA LEU A 176 12.56 -10.91 21.63
C LEU A 176 11.36 -10.60 20.73
N LYS A 177 11.56 -10.56 19.41
CA LYS A 177 10.47 -10.36 18.44
C LYS A 177 9.37 -11.40 18.63
N ARG A 178 9.73 -12.67 18.79
CA ARG A 178 8.76 -13.75 19.04
C ARG A 178 8.04 -13.57 20.37
N ALA A 179 8.73 -13.18 21.43
CA ALA A 179 8.12 -12.93 22.74
C ALA A 179 7.08 -11.79 22.66
N ASP A 180 7.43 -10.69 22.00
CA ASP A 180 6.54 -9.54 21.78
C ASP A 180 5.32 -9.90 20.91
N ALA A 181 5.53 -10.66 19.83
CA ALA A 181 4.45 -11.12 18.97
C ALA A 181 3.44 -11.98 19.75
N LEU A 182 3.90 -12.92 20.57
CA LEU A 182 3.03 -13.70 21.43
C LEU A 182 2.27 -12.85 22.47
N ALA A 183 2.93 -11.84 23.05
CA ALA A 183 2.27 -10.92 23.97
C ALA A 183 1.16 -10.12 23.28
N ALA A 184 1.39 -9.66 22.05
CA ALA A 184 0.39 -8.95 21.25
C ALA A 184 -0.80 -9.82 20.88
N LEU A 185 -0.58 -11.08 20.53
CA LEU A 185 -1.66 -12.04 20.27
C LEU A 185 -2.53 -12.25 21.51
N ARG A 186 -1.92 -12.39 22.70
CA ARG A 186 -2.67 -12.46 23.96
C ARG A 186 -3.48 -11.19 24.21
N ALA A 187 -2.89 -10.03 24.00
CA ALA A 187 -3.57 -8.74 24.16
C ALA A 187 -4.72 -8.53 23.15
N ALA A 188 -4.62 -9.11 21.96
CA ALA A 188 -5.68 -9.06 20.95
C ALA A 188 -6.89 -9.94 21.29
N LEU A 189 -6.64 -11.07 21.98
CA LEU A 189 -7.69 -11.98 22.44
C LEU A 189 -8.43 -11.47 23.68
N ASP A 190 -7.85 -10.50 24.40
CA ASP A 190 -8.53 -9.80 25.48
C ASP A 190 -9.60 -8.84 24.91
N PRO A 191 -10.89 -9.00 25.28
CA PRO A 191 -12.00 -8.18 24.81
C PRO A 191 -12.02 -6.76 25.41
N ALA A 192 -10.98 -6.33 26.14
CA ALA A 192 -10.90 -5.00 26.70
C ALA A 192 -11.30 -3.91 25.68
N PRO A 193 -12.27 -3.04 26.03
CA PRO A 193 -12.77 -2.04 25.11
C PRO A 193 -11.64 -1.09 24.72
N VAL A 194 -11.47 -0.89 23.41
CA VAL A 194 -10.56 0.14 22.91
C VAL A 194 -11.07 1.47 23.40
N LYS A 195 -10.32 2.12 24.32
CA LYS A 195 -10.55 3.53 24.59
C LYS A 195 -10.33 4.25 23.27
N ARG A 196 -11.41 4.68 22.61
CA ARG A 196 -11.34 5.56 21.44
C ARG A 196 -10.61 6.83 21.88
N ARG A 197 -9.30 6.88 21.62
CA ARG A 197 -8.61 8.17 21.55
C ARG A 197 -9.12 8.89 20.31
N ALA A 198 -9.16 10.22 20.38
CA ALA A 198 -9.62 11.05 19.28
C ALA A 198 -8.93 10.59 17.98
N VAL A 199 -9.72 10.08 17.05
CA VAL A 199 -9.24 9.73 15.71
C VAL A 199 -8.74 11.04 15.11
N VAL A 200 -7.52 11.04 14.59
CA VAL A 200 -7.02 12.22 13.87
C VAL A 200 -7.94 12.46 12.70
N GLU A 201 -8.55 13.63 12.69
CA GLU A 201 -9.53 14.01 11.68
C GLU A 201 -8.96 13.77 10.27
N PRO A 202 -9.70 13.10 9.36
CA PRO A 202 -9.16 12.62 8.10
C PRO A 202 -8.48 13.68 7.23
N TRP A 203 -8.93 14.94 7.30
CA TRP A 203 -8.36 16.05 6.52
C TRP A 203 -6.92 16.39 6.90
N VAL A 204 -6.46 16.04 8.11
CA VAL A 204 -5.11 16.35 8.59
C VAL A 204 -4.04 15.54 7.86
N TRP A 205 -4.38 14.37 7.32
CA TRP A 205 -3.41 13.44 6.72
C TRP A 205 -3.75 12.99 5.29
N GLN A 206 -4.89 13.38 4.72
CA GLN A 206 -5.22 13.12 3.32
C GLN A 206 -4.33 13.94 2.38
N THR A 207 -3.52 13.26 1.55
CA THR A 207 -2.69 13.87 0.51
C THR A 207 -2.97 13.23 -0.86
N THR A 208 -2.49 13.84 -1.93
CA THR A 208 -2.53 13.26 -3.28
C THR A 208 -1.92 11.85 -3.35
N TYR A 209 -0.82 11.61 -2.63
CA TYR A 209 -0.23 10.28 -2.49
C TYR A 209 -1.18 9.29 -1.82
N PHE A 210 -1.80 9.68 -0.70
CA PHE A 210 -2.76 8.82 -0.02
C PHE A 210 -3.94 8.48 -0.93
N ARG A 211 -4.51 9.48 -1.63
CA ARG A 211 -5.59 9.26 -2.60
C ARG A 211 -5.16 8.27 -3.69
N ARG A 212 -3.97 8.43 -4.24
CA ARG A 212 -3.43 7.50 -5.24
C ARG A 212 -3.36 6.07 -4.71
N TRP A 213 -2.84 5.88 -3.50
CA TRP A 213 -2.72 4.54 -2.90
C TRP A 213 -4.08 3.92 -2.57
N SER A 214 -4.99 4.71 -1.98
CA SER A 214 -6.33 4.21 -1.67
C SER A 214 -7.15 3.89 -2.91
N ASN A 215 -7.00 4.69 -3.98
CA ASN A 215 -7.67 4.44 -5.25
C ASN A 215 -7.13 3.18 -5.93
N ALA A 216 -5.81 2.95 -5.89
CA ALA A 216 -5.20 1.74 -6.43
C ALA A 216 -5.64 0.47 -5.70
N ALA A 217 -6.04 0.58 -4.43
CA ALA A 217 -6.58 -0.52 -3.64
C ALA A 217 -8.11 -0.65 -3.73
N ALA A 218 -8.81 0.29 -4.38
CA ALA A 218 -10.26 0.28 -4.47
C ALA A 218 -10.72 -0.79 -5.47
N CYS A 219 -11.37 -1.82 -4.94
CA CYS A 219 -11.96 -2.91 -5.72
C CYS A 219 -13.38 -3.20 -5.23
N GLU A 220 -14.24 -3.66 -6.13
CA GLU A 220 -15.62 -4.02 -5.82
C GLU A 220 -15.96 -5.40 -6.40
N ARG A 221 -16.77 -6.18 -5.68
CA ARG A 221 -17.37 -7.40 -6.21
C ARG A 221 -18.66 -7.05 -6.94
N VAL A 222 -18.68 -7.24 -8.26
CA VAL A 222 -19.82 -6.96 -9.13
C VAL A 222 -19.92 -8.04 -10.20
N ASP A 223 -21.14 -8.53 -10.47
CA ASP A 223 -21.41 -9.66 -11.39
C ASP A 223 -20.54 -10.90 -11.11
N GLY A 224 -20.24 -11.18 -9.83
CA GLY A 224 -19.39 -12.30 -9.41
C GLY A 224 -17.88 -12.10 -9.63
N MET A 225 -17.46 -10.97 -10.19
CA MET A 225 -16.06 -10.63 -10.45
C MET A 225 -15.55 -9.63 -9.41
N LEU A 226 -14.29 -9.77 -8.98
CA LEU A 226 -13.60 -8.73 -8.21
C LEU A 226 -12.88 -7.82 -9.20
N LEU A 227 -13.35 -6.58 -9.34
CA LEU A 227 -12.83 -5.63 -10.33
C LEU A 227 -12.26 -4.39 -9.66
N SER A 228 -11.13 -3.89 -10.19
CA SER A 228 -10.56 -2.59 -9.82
C SER A 228 -11.53 -1.47 -10.18
N THR A 229 -11.92 -0.66 -9.19
CA THR A 229 -12.79 0.50 -9.40
C THR A 229 -12.11 1.53 -10.30
N GLU A 230 -10.79 1.69 -10.18
CA GLU A 230 -10.03 2.58 -11.06
C GLU A 230 -10.06 2.08 -12.51
N ASP A 231 -9.88 0.78 -12.75
CA ASP A 231 -9.88 0.24 -14.12
C ASP A 231 -11.26 0.34 -14.77
N ARG A 232 -12.34 0.14 -13.99
CA ARG A 232 -13.71 0.37 -14.44
C ARG A 232 -13.92 1.82 -14.88
N ILE A 233 -13.49 2.79 -14.08
CA ILE A 233 -13.62 4.21 -14.42
C ILE A 233 -12.75 4.55 -15.64
N VAL A 234 -11.50 4.10 -15.70
CA VAL A 234 -10.62 4.35 -16.86
C VAL A 234 -11.19 3.73 -18.13
N TYR A 235 -11.81 2.55 -18.04
CA TYR A 235 -12.51 1.93 -19.18
C TYR A 235 -13.66 2.81 -19.65
N GLN A 236 -14.52 3.28 -18.75
CA GLN A 236 -15.62 4.20 -19.09
C GLN A 236 -15.10 5.53 -19.66
N GLN A 237 -14.04 6.10 -19.08
CA GLN A 237 -13.37 7.30 -19.61
C GLN A 237 -12.90 7.12 -21.05
N VAL A 238 -12.50 5.91 -21.44
CA VAL A 238 -12.02 5.64 -22.80
C VAL A 238 -13.17 5.30 -23.75
N PHE A 239 -14.04 4.36 -23.39
CA PHE A 239 -14.97 3.74 -24.34
C PHE A 239 -16.39 4.25 -24.29
N ASP A 240 -16.83 4.85 -23.18
CA ASP A 240 -18.18 5.36 -23.10
C ASP A 240 -18.28 6.75 -23.76
N PRO A 241 -19.11 6.92 -24.80
CA PRO A 241 -19.25 8.20 -25.51
C PRO A 241 -19.90 9.29 -24.66
N ALA A 242 -20.73 8.93 -23.68
CA ALA A 242 -21.42 9.89 -22.81
C ALA A 242 -20.64 10.19 -21.50
N PHE A 243 -19.38 9.78 -21.40
CA PHE A 243 -18.61 9.95 -20.15
C PHE A 243 -18.44 11.44 -19.77
N GLY A 244 -18.42 12.35 -20.74
CA GLY A 244 -18.37 13.79 -20.48
C GLY A 244 -19.57 14.30 -19.67
N GLU A 245 -20.75 13.73 -19.87
CA GLU A 245 -21.96 14.05 -19.10
C GLU A 245 -21.84 13.53 -17.65
N ARG A 246 -21.25 12.34 -17.47
CA ARG A 246 -20.98 11.75 -16.15
C ARG A 246 -19.94 12.56 -15.39
N TRP A 247 -18.88 12.99 -16.07
CA TRP A 247 -17.87 13.88 -15.50
C TRP A 247 -18.48 15.21 -15.06
N THR A 248 -19.34 15.80 -15.89
CA THR A 248 -20.08 17.03 -15.53
C THR A 248 -20.97 16.81 -14.30
N SER A 249 -21.68 15.68 -14.24
CA SER A 249 -22.51 15.31 -13.08
C SER A 249 -21.69 15.12 -11.80
N TYR A 250 -20.48 14.54 -11.91
CA TYR A 250 -19.53 14.42 -10.81
C TYR A 250 -19.00 15.79 -10.34
N LEU A 251 -18.65 16.70 -11.26
CA LEU A 251 -18.25 18.07 -10.91
C LEU A 251 -19.39 18.85 -10.24
N GLU A 252 -20.63 18.68 -10.71
CA GLU A 252 -21.83 19.25 -10.08
C GLU A 252 -22.02 18.72 -8.66
N HIS A 253 -21.86 17.40 -8.45
CA HIS A 253 -21.91 16.78 -7.14
C HIS A 253 -20.91 17.41 -6.17
N LEU A 254 -19.64 17.53 -6.57
CA LEU A 254 -18.59 18.13 -5.75
C LEU A 254 -18.81 19.62 -5.50
N SER A 255 -19.30 20.36 -6.51
CA SER A 255 -19.59 21.78 -6.36
C SER A 255 -20.67 22.05 -5.31
N ARG A 256 -21.66 21.16 -5.21
CA ARG A 256 -22.74 21.21 -4.21
C ARG A 256 -22.35 20.66 -2.84
N ARG A 257 -21.25 19.92 -2.75
CA ARG A 257 -20.80 19.27 -1.51
C ARG A 257 -19.29 19.48 -1.32
N PRO A 258 -18.85 20.73 -1.11
CA PRO A 258 -17.44 20.99 -0.92
C PRO A 258 -16.94 20.32 0.37
N VAL A 259 -15.76 19.72 0.28
CA VAL A 259 -15.15 18.93 1.36
C VAL A 259 -14.79 19.77 2.59
N ASP A 260 -14.65 21.08 2.42
CA ASP A 260 -14.30 22.04 3.47
C ASP A 260 -15.49 22.52 4.31
N GLY A 261 -16.69 21.94 4.10
CA GLY A 261 -17.90 22.24 4.88
C GLY A 261 -18.57 23.57 4.52
N ARG A 262 -18.07 24.32 3.52
CA ARG A 262 -18.73 25.54 3.05
C ARG A 262 -20.07 25.21 2.38
N PRO A 263 -20.99 26.19 2.27
CA PRO A 263 -22.21 26.00 1.48
C PRO A 263 -21.86 25.63 0.03
N GLY A 264 -22.45 24.53 -0.44
CA GLY A 264 -22.37 24.15 -1.84
C GLY A 264 -23.08 25.14 -2.76
N LEU A 265 -22.70 25.14 -4.03
CA LEU A 265 -23.38 25.91 -5.06
C LEU A 265 -23.44 25.13 -6.38
N PRO A 266 -24.39 25.43 -7.27
CA PRO A 266 -24.41 24.86 -8.62
C PRO A 266 -23.08 25.09 -9.34
N LEU A 267 -22.61 24.13 -10.13
CA LEU A 267 -21.35 24.21 -10.88
C LEU A 267 -21.33 25.42 -11.80
N ALA A 268 -22.43 25.71 -12.49
CA ALA A 268 -22.54 26.88 -13.35
C ALA A 268 -22.29 28.19 -12.60
N ALA A 269 -22.86 28.34 -11.39
CA ALA A 269 -22.63 29.50 -10.54
C ALA A 269 -21.17 29.55 -10.05
N ARG A 270 -20.55 28.40 -9.80
CA ARG A 270 -19.14 28.32 -9.39
C ARG A 270 -18.21 28.71 -10.52
N LEU A 271 -18.48 28.22 -11.72
CA LEU A 271 -17.74 28.50 -12.93
C LEU A 271 -17.81 29.99 -13.30
N ALA A 272 -19.01 30.57 -13.29
CA ALA A 272 -19.21 31.99 -13.56
C ALA A 272 -18.40 32.90 -12.62
N ARG A 273 -18.25 32.53 -11.35
CA ARG A 273 -17.42 33.27 -10.38
C ARG A 273 -15.92 33.22 -10.67
N VAL A 274 -15.45 32.17 -11.34
CA VAL A 274 -14.02 31.94 -11.58
C VAL A 274 -13.59 32.43 -12.96
N THR A 275 -14.44 32.25 -13.98
CA THR A 275 -14.07 32.49 -15.39
C THR A 275 -14.92 33.54 -16.09
N GLY A 276 -15.95 34.09 -15.43
CA GLY A 276 -16.93 34.95 -16.10
C GLY A 276 -17.90 34.19 -17.03
N GLY A 277 -17.74 32.88 -17.20
CA GLY A 277 -18.59 32.02 -18.04
C GLY A 277 -17.96 31.58 -19.37
N ASP A 278 -16.75 32.01 -19.69
CA ASP A 278 -16.15 31.83 -21.02
C ASP A 278 -15.44 30.48 -21.25
N LEU A 279 -15.32 29.66 -20.21
CA LEU A 279 -14.63 28.36 -20.26
C LEU A 279 -15.52 27.27 -19.69
N PRO A 280 -15.53 26.06 -20.29
CA PRO A 280 -16.29 24.94 -19.77
C PRO A 280 -15.66 24.41 -18.45
N ALA A 281 -16.50 23.80 -17.61
CA ALA A 281 -16.11 23.39 -16.25
C ALA A 281 -14.96 22.38 -16.24
N ASP A 282 -14.94 21.45 -17.20
CA ASP A 282 -13.91 20.42 -17.31
C ASP A 282 -12.52 21.00 -17.58
N ARG A 283 -12.41 22.19 -18.20
CA ARG A 283 -11.12 22.85 -18.41
C ARG A 283 -10.60 23.57 -17.17
N VAL A 284 -11.47 23.89 -16.22
CA VAL A 284 -11.15 24.70 -15.04
C VAL A 284 -10.97 23.83 -13.80
N PHE A 285 -11.83 22.83 -13.62
CA PHE A 285 -11.88 22.04 -12.39
C PHE A 285 -11.40 20.60 -12.63
N HIS A 286 -10.27 20.27 -12.02
CA HIS A 286 -9.64 18.95 -12.11
C HIS A 286 -9.47 18.31 -10.72
N PRO A 287 -10.57 18.04 -9.99
CA PRO A 287 -10.48 17.50 -8.63
C PRO A 287 -9.88 16.09 -8.66
N PRO A 288 -8.98 15.75 -7.72
CA PRO A 288 -8.49 14.38 -7.61
C PRO A 288 -9.63 13.44 -7.22
N LEU A 289 -9.75 12.31 -7.93
CA LEU A 289 -10.75 11.28 -7.62
C LEU A 289 -10.55 10.70 -6.22
N ASP A 290 -11.65 10.41 -5.54
CA ASP A 290 -11.69 9.64 -4.30
C ASP A 290 -12.56 8.40 -4.50
N LEU A 291 -11.93 7.26 -4.82
CA LEU A 291 -12.66 6.03 -5.16
C LEU A 291 -13.27 5.34 -3.93
N ARG A 292 -13.10 5.94 -2.74
CA ARG A 292 -13.76 5.50 -1.50
C ARG A 292 -15.14 6.14 -1.32
N ASP A 293 -15.42 7.21 -2.05
CA ASP A 293 -16.75 7.83 -2.06
C ASP A 293 -17.66 7.04 -3.01
N ALA A 294 -18.48 6.17 -2.44
CA ALA A 294 -19.39 5.30 -3.19
C ALA A 294 -20.37 6.10 -4.08
N HIS A 295 -20.76 7.31 -3.67
CA HIS A 295 -21.68 8.12 -4.47
C HIS A 295 -20.97 8.75 -5.67
N ALA A 296 -19.74 9.27 -5.47
CA ALA A 296 -18.91 9.73 -6.57
C ALA A 296 -18.64 8.62 -7.59
N VAL A 297 -18.28 7.42 -7.11
CA VAL A 297 -18.05 6.25 -7.95
C VAL A 297 -19.32 5.87 -8.72
N ALA A 298 -20.49 5.86 -8.07
CA ALA A 298 -21.76 5.55 -8.71
C ALA A 298 -22.11 6.54 -9.84
N LEU A 299 -21.81 7.84 -9.68
CA LEU A 299 -22.01 8.83 -10.73
C LEU A 299 -21.10 8.57 -11.94
N LEU A 300 -19.83 8.27 -11.71
CA LEU A 300 -18.84 8.03 -12.76
C LEU A 300 -19.11 6.72 -13.51
N LEU A 301 -19.65 5.71 -12.82
CA LEU A 301 -19.98 4.39 -13.39
C LEU A 301 -21.46 4.24 -13.76
N ALA A 302 -22.25 5.33 -13.78
CA ALA A 302 -23.69 5.27 -14.04
C ALA A 302 -24.06 4.66 -15.41
N GLY A 303 -23.14 4.67 -16.39
CA GLY A 303 -23.33 4.06 -17.71
C GLY A 303 -22.76 2.66 -17.86
N GLU A 304 -22.12 2.12 -16.82
CA GLU A 304 -21.42 0.86 -16.93
C GLU A 304 -22.38 -0.31 -17.14
N SER A 305 -22.19 -1.01 -18.25
CA SER A 305 -22.93 -2.23 -18.58
C SER A 305 -22.23 -3.49 -18.04
N ALA A 306 -22.97 -4.61 -18.01
CA ALA A 306 -22.38 -5.91 -17.71
C ALA A 306 -21.31 -6.32 -18.75
N GLN A 307 -21.46 -5.90 -20.02
CA GLN A 307 -20.48 -6.15 -21.07
C GLN A 307 -19.18 -5.37 -20.81
N ASP A 308 -19.28 -4.12 -20.35
CA ASP A 308 -18.10 -3.32 -19.99
C ASP A 308 -17.34 -3.97 -18.84
N ARG A 309 -18.05 -4.46 -17.82
CA ARG A 309 -17.42 -5.18 -16.70
C ARG A 309 -16.69 -6.44 -17.15
N GLN A 310 -17.27 -7.19 -18.08
CA GLN A 310 -16.59 -8.34 -18.68
C GLN A 310 -15.37 -7.90 -19.51
N ALA A 311 -15.44 -6.79 -20.24
CA ALA A 311 -14.31 -6.25 -20.98
C ALA A 311 -13.17 -5.80 -20.04
N VAL A 312 -13.48 -5.10 -18.96
CA VAL A 312 -12.52 -4.74 -17.89
C VAL A 312 -11.84 -5.99 -17.33
N ALA A 313 -12.59 -7.05 -17.03
CA ALA A 313 -12.04 -8.32 -16.56
C ALA A 313 -11.08 -8.95 -17.60
N ARG A 314 -11.48 -8.99 -18.88
CA ARG A 314 -10.64 -9.50 -19.97
C ARG A 314 -9.36 -8.69 -20.13
N TYR A 315 -9.45 -7.36 -20.07
CA TYR A 315 -8.31 -6.46 -20.25
C TYR A 315 -7.33 -6.57 -19.08
N GLY A 316 -7.84 -6.69 -17.85
CA GLY A 316 -7.04 -6.98 -16.67
C GLY A 316 -6.30 -8.32 -16.81
N ALA A 317 -6.98 -9.37 -17.28
CA ALA A 317 -6.36 -10.67 -17.51
C ALA A 317 -5.27 -10.62 -18.60
N ALA A 318 -5.49 -9.88 -19.69
CA ALA A 318 -4.49 -9.65 -20.73
C ALA A 318 -3.25 -8.92 -20.20
N LEU A 319 -3.46 -7.87 -19.39
CA LEU A 319 -2.38 -7.14 -18.75
C LEU A 319 -1.54 -8.03 -17.82
N GLU A 320 -2.20 -8.91 -17.03
CA GLU A 320 -1.52 -9.88 -16.18
C GLU A 320 -0.74 -10.93 -16.99
N ARG A 321 -1.30 -11.41 -18.10
CA ARG A 321 -0.56 -12.29 -19.04
C ARG A 321 0.68 -11.59 -19.60
N ALA A 322 0.57 -10.33 -19.99
CA ALA A 322 1.70 -9.54 -20.48
C ALA A 322 2.81 -9.39 -19.43
N ARG A 323 2.44 -9.11 -18.16
CA ARG A 323 3.38 -9.03 -17.03
C ARG A 323 4.11 -10.35 -16.77
N ARG A 324 3.42 -11.50 -16.87
CA ARG A 324 4.01 -12.82 -16.62
C ARG A 324 4.90 -13.31 -17.76
N SER A 325 4.51 -13.04 -19.00
CA SER A 325 5.22 -13.51 -20.20
C SER A 325 6.45 -12.67 -20.54
N ARG A 326 6.56 -11.44 -20.03
CA ARG A 326 7.62 -10.48 -20.37
C ARG A 326 8.29 -9.95 -19.10
N PRO A 327 9.44 -10.52 -18.69
CA PRO A 327 10.20 -10.02 -17.54
C PRO A 327 10.46 -8.52 -17.63
N GLY A 328 10.18 -7.79 -16.55
CA GLY A 328 10.35 -6.32 -16.48
C GLY A 328 9.24 -5.52 -17.17
N PHE A 329 8.23 -6.16 -17.76
CA PHE A 329 7.09 -5.44 -18.33
C PHE A 329 6.31 -4.69 -17.25
N SER A 330 6.05 -3.42 -17.52
CA SER A 330 5.22 -2.55 -16.70
C SER A 330 4.35 -1.69 -17.60
N THR A 331 3.23 -1.17 -17.09
CA THR A 331 2.34 -0.33 -17.90
C THR A 331 3.03 0.90 -18.51
N PRO A 332 4.01 1.57 -17.85
CA PRO A 332 4.77 2.64 -18.50
C PRO A 332 5.54 2.22 -19.76
N ALA A 333 5.89 0.94 -19.90
CA ALA A 333 6.63 0.42 -21.06
C ALA A 333 5.77 0.35 -22.34
N VAL A 334 4.45 0.44 -22.24
CA VAL A 334 3.57 0.61 -23.40
C VAL A 334 3.87 1.95 -24.06
N ARG A 335 4.08 1.97 -25.38
CA ARG A 335 4.43 3.18 -26.14
C ARG A 335 3.30 4.21 -26.09
N ASP A 336 3.68 5.47 -25.92
CA ASP A 336 2.75 6.61 -25.85
C ASP A 336 2.01 6.77 -27.18
N GLU A 337 2.73 6.62 -28.30
CA GLU A 337 2.17 6.79 -29.65
C GLU A 337 1.07 5.77 -29.94
N VAL A 338 1.32 4.49 -29.64
CA VAL A 338 0.34 3.42 -29.82
C VAL A 338 -0.93 3.69 -29.00
N THR A 339 -0.76 4.13 -27.75
CA THR A 339 -1.89 4.43 -26.88
C THR A 339 -2.66 5.65 -27.37
N ARG A 340 -1.97 6.68 -27.85
CA ARG A 340 -2.57 7.88 -28.43
C ARG A 340 -3.38 7.55 -29.68
N ASP A 341 -2.84 6.76 -30.60
CA ASP A 341 -3.52 6.35 -31.84
C ASP A 341 -4.83 5.60 -31.54
N VAL A 342 -4.81 4.73 -30.52
CA VAL A 342 -6.02 4.07 -30.03
C VAL A 342 -7.05 5.09 -29.55
N LEU A 343 -6.66 6.05 -28.71
CA LEU A 343 -7.59 7.05 -28.17
C LEU A 343 -8.17 7.95 -29.25
N LEU A 344 -7.35 8.45 -30.19
CA LEU A 344 -7.82 9.26 -31.32
C LEU A 344 -8.87 8.51 -32.15
N ARG A 345 -8.65 7.21 -32.39
CA ARG A 345 -9.59 6.36 -33.11
C ARG A 345 -10.88 6.10 -32.33
N VAL A 346 -10.77 5.76 -31.04
CA VAL A 346 -11.92 5.46 -30.18
C VAL A 346 -12.79 6.71 -29.96
N TRP A 347 -12.17 7.87 -29.78
CA TRP A 347 -12.89 9.14 -29.58
C TRP A 347 -13.30 9.83 -30.88
N ALA A 348 -12.88 9.30 -32.03
CA ALA A 348 -13.13 9.86 -33.36
C ALA A 348 -12.82 11.37 -33.43
N CYS A 349 -11.67 11.78 -32.88
CA CYS A 349 -11.26 13.18 -32.80
C CYS A 349 -9.91 13.43 -33.48
N THR A 350 -9.65 14.69 -33.84
CA THR A 350 -8.34 15.12 -34.36
C THR A 350 -7.33 15.36 -33.24
N GLU A 351 -6.04 15.45 -33.58
CA GLU A 351 -4.98 15.83 -32.63
C GLU A 351 -5.24 17.20 -31.98
N ALA A 352 -5.83 18.15 -32.72
CA ALA A 352 -6.16 19.47 -32.18
C ALA A 352 -7.27 19.44 -31.12
N GLU A 353 -8.14 18.43 -31.17
CA GLU A 353 -9.26 18.24 -30.24
C GLU A 353 -8.91 17.32 -29.07
N PHE A 354 -7.78 16.61 -29.15
CA PHE A 354 -7.44 15.53 -28.24
C PHE A 354 -7.37 15.96 -26.77
N ASP A 355 -6.73 17.10 -26.48
CA ASP A 355 -6.66 17.63 -25.11
C ASP A 355 -8.05 18.03 -24.58
N ALA A 356 -8.90 18.58 -25.44
CA ALA A 356 -10.26 18.95 -25.08
C ALA A 356 -11.10 17.70 -24.75
N GLN A 357 -10.99 16.64 -25.55
CA GLN A 357 -11.66 15.36 -25.32
C GLN A 357 -11.18 14.71 -24.02
N ALA A 358 -9.86 14.71 -23.78
CA ALA A 358 -9.29 14.20 -22.54
C ALA A 358 -9.79 14.99 -21.32
N SER A 359 -9.81 16.32 -21.40
CA SER A 359 -10.34 17.20 -20.35
C SER A 359 -11.80 16.90 -20.05
N ALA A 360 -12.66 16.84 -21.08
CA ALA A 360 -14.09 16.54 -20.95
C ALA A 360 -14.35 15.18 -20.28
N ARG A 361 -13.43 14.23 -20.43
CA ARG A 361 -13.48 12.89 -19.81
C ARG A 361 -12.80 12.83 -18.43
N GLY A 362 -12.43 13.96 -17.84
CA GLY A 362 -11.80 14.04 -16.51
C GLY A 362 -10.35 13.60 -16.45
N LEU A 363 -9.68 13.51 -17.61
CA LEU A 363 -8.28 13.12 -17.72
C LEU A 363 -7.35 14.34 -17.75
N VAL A 364 -7.86 15.57 -17.61
CA VAL A 364 -7.14 16.85 -17.62
C VAL A 364 -6.52 17.22 -18.98
N GLY A 365 -5.91 16.28 -19.68
CA GLY A 365 -5.29 16.48 -20.99
C GLY A 365 -4.73 15.17 -21.57
N GLY A 366 -4.26 15.23 -22.81
CA GLY A 366 -3.87 14.08 -23.63
C GLY A 366 -2.75 13.24 -23.01
N ALA A 367 -1.75 13.87 -22.38
CA ALA A 367 -0.67 13.14 -21.71
C ALA A 367 -1.18 12.24 -20.56
N ARG A 368 -2.15 12.72 -19.78
CA ARG A 368 -2.77 11.95 -18.71
C ARG A 368 -3.76 10.91 -19.24
N ALA A 369 -4.46 11.21 -20.34
CA ALA A 369 -5.30 10.24 -21.02
C ALA A 369 -4.48 9.04 -21.53
N VAL A 370 -3.36 9.30 -22.20
CA VAL A 370 -2.40 8.28 -22.62
C VAL A 370 -1.91 7.47 -21.41
N ALA A 371 -1.43 8.13 -20.36
CA ALA A 371 -0.92 7.44 -19.17
C ALA A 371 -1.98 6.54 -18.50
N ALA A 372 -3.24 6.99 -18.45
CA ALA A 372 -4.34 6.21 -17.89
C ALA A 372 -4.66 4.99 -18.78
N ALA A 373 -4.78 5.20 -20.10
CA ALA A 373 -5.22 4.19 -21.06
C ALA A 373 -4.19 3.10 -21.34
N LYS A 374 -2.89 3.33 -21.08
CA LYS A 374 -1.81 2.32 -21.27
C LYS A 374 -2.13 0.94 -20.66
N ARG A 375 -2.87 0.91 -19.55
CA ARG A 375 -3.27 -0.35 -18.88
C ARG A 375 -4.26 -1.19 -19.68
N LEU A 376 -5.02 -0.55 -20.57
CA LEU A 376 -6.05 -1.18 -21.41
C LEU A 376 -5.48 -1.72 -22.73
N VAL A 377 -4.34 -1.18 -23.19
CA VAL A 377 -3.76 -1.47 -24.50
C VAL A 377 -3.52 -2.96 -24.76
N PRO A 378 -2.95 -3.77 -23.82
CA PRO A 378 -2.78 -5.20 -24.07
C PRO A 378 -4.11 -5.92 -24.38
N GLY A 379 -5.17 -5.61 -23.62
CA GLY A 379 -6.49 -6.21 -23.84
C GLY A 379 -7.15 -5.73 -25.13
N PHE A 380 -7.00 -4.43 -25.44
CA PHE A 380 -7.54 -3.85 -26.67
C PHE A 380 -6.93 -4.44 -27.93
N LEU A 381 -5.61 -4.67 -27.93
CA LEU A 381 -4.92 -5.30 -29.06
C LEU A 381 -5.36 -6.76 -29.26
N GLU A 382 -5.46 -7.55 -28.17
CA GLU A 382 -5.97 -8.93 -28.23
C GLU A 382 -7.42 -8.97 -28.78
N GLU A 383 -8.27 -8.02 -28.40
CA GLU A 383 -9.64 -7.92 -28.90
C GLU A 383 -9.70 -7.61 -30.40
N ILE A 384 -8.87 -6.69 -30.89
CA ILE A 384 -8.77 -6.38 -32.33
C ILE A 384 -8.30 -7.60 -33.12
N ASP A 385 -7.27 -8.30 -32.64
CA ASP A 385 -6.71 -9.45 -33.35
C ASP A 385 -7.72 -10.60 -33.41
N THR A 386 -8.42 -10.88 -32.31
CA THR A 386 -9.52 -11.87 -32.27
C THR A 386 -10.64 -11.53 -33.25
N THR A 387 -11.02 -10.24 -33.33
CA THR A 387 -12.06 -9.77 -34.26
C THR A 387 -11.63 -9.92 -35.72
N ARG A 388 -10.36 -9.66 -36.03
CA ARG A 388 -9.79 -9.86 -37.37
C ARG A 388 -9.74 -11.34 -37.74
N GLU A 389 -9.31 -12.21 -36.84
CA GLU A 389 -9.27 -13.66 -37.06
C GLU A 389 -10.68 -14.24 -37.30
N ALA A 390 -11.68 -13.81 -36.52
CA ALA A 390 -13.07 -14.20 -36.71
C ALA A 390 -13.63 -13.72 -38.06
N ALA A 391 -13.26 -12.50 -38.49
CA ALA A 391 -13.63 -11.97 -39.81
C ALA A 391 -12.95 -12.72 -40.97
N HIS A 392 -11.77 -13.30 -40.77
CA HIS A 392 -11.05 -14.10 -41.76
C HIS A 392 -11.51 -15.57 -41.79
N ALA A 393 -11.96 -16.13 -40.67
CA ALA A 393 -12.44 -17.52 -40.56
C ALA A 393 -13.90 -17.72 -41.04
N GLY A 394 -14.63 -16.62 -41.27
CA GLY A 394 -16.02 -16.62 -41.75
C GLY A 394 -16.21 -16.59 -43.27
N TRP A 395 -15.17 -16.86 -44.07
CA TRP A 395 -15.19 -16.89 -45.54
C TRP A 395 -15.00 -18.30 -46.09
#